data_AF-H0EMU9-F1
#
_entry.id   AF-H0EMU9-F1
#
_cell.length_a   1.000
_cell.length_b   1.000
_cell.length_c   1.000
_cell.angle_alpha   90.00
_cell.angle_beta   90.00
_cell.angle_gamma   90.00
#
_symmetry.space_group_name_H-M   'P 1'
#
loop_
_entity.id
_entity.type
_entity.pdbx_description
1 polymer ?
#
loop_
_entity_poly.entity_id
_entity_poly.type
_entity_poly.pdbx_seq_one_letter_code
_entity_poly.pdbx_strand_id
1 'polypeptide(L)'
;MVRLGVAEDQPLAVQQWQGLIAINYPARKFGLNRHVTITEAKKQCPNIICQHVATWKEGDAKWDYHDDAFQNIATHKVSLDPYRLESRRILACIKETLPADLQKVEKASVDEVFMDLSAQVHSILLERYPEISGPAPYDDPTEYLPLPPSTALDWQADALIDLDVEETEDDDPDWDDVAILIGSEIVRNVRAAVREKLKYTCSGGVAQNKMLAKLGSAHKKPNQQTIVRNRAVQQFLSDLKFTKIRGLGGKLGEQITSSFNTDNVKDLLPIPIEQLKQKLGDDTGTWVYQIIRGNDAR
;
A
#
# COMPACT_ATOMS: atom_id res chain seq x y z
N MET A 1 -11.54 -3.00 -17.74
CA MET A 1 -11.89 -1.61 -18.11
C MET A 1 -11.05 -1.15 -19.30
N VAL A 2 -9.77 -0.80 -19.14
CA VAL A 2 -8.90 -0.27 -20.21
C VAL A 2 -8.98 -1.07 -21.53
N ARG A 3 -8.70 -2.39 -21.51
CA ARG A 3 -8.80 -3.26 -22.70
C ARG A 3 -10.17 -3.23 -23.37
N LEU A 4 -11.23 -3.16 -22.57
CA LEU A 4 -12.62 -3.27 -23.03
C LEU A 4 -13.22 -1.91 -23.43
N GLY A 5 -12.51 -0.80 -23.22
CA GLY A 5 -13.07 0.55 -23.40
C GLY A 5 -14.26 0.86 -22.48
N VAL A 6 -14.43 0.11 -21.39
CA VAL A 6 -15.54 0.30 -20.45
C VAL A 6 -15.26 1.50 -19.54
N ALA A 7 -16.24 2.40 -19.40
CA ALA A 7 -16.17 3.57 -18.54
C ALA A 7 -15.97 3.21 -17.06
N GLU A 8 -15.33 4.10 -16.30
CA GLU A 8 -14.89 3.81 -14.92
C GLU A 8 -16.02 3.75 -13.90
N ASP A 9 -17.18 4.31 -14.24
CA ASP A 9 -18.40 4.33 -13.44
C ASP A 9 -19.24 3.06 -13.62
N GLN A 10 -18.96 2.24 -14.64
CA GLN A 10 -19.68 1.01 -14.90
C GLN A 10 -19.26 -0.12 -13.95
N PRO A 11 -20.19 -0.88 -13.37
CA PRO A 11 -19.86 -2.02 -12.53
C PRO A 11 -19.22 -3.14 -13.35
N LEU A 12 -17.98 -3.50 -13.02
CA LEU A 12 -17.23 -4.54 -13.70
C LEU A 12 -16.50 -5.42 -12.69
N ALA A 13 -16.56 -6.73 -12.92
CA ALA A 13 -15.75 -7.69 -12.21
C ALA A 13 -15.00 -8.62 -13.16
N VAL A 14 -13.83 -9.06 -12.73
CA VAL A 14 -13.05 -10.11 -13.39
C VAL A 14 -13.46 -11.44 -12.79
N GLN A 15 -13.84 -12.35 -13.66
CA GLN A 15 -14.28 -13.70 -13.35
C GLN A 15 -13.19 -14.71 -13.66
N GLN A 16 -13.05 -15.71 -12.80
CA GLN A 16 -12.30 -16.93 -13.06
C GLN A 16 -13.20 -18.12 -12.78
N TRP A 17 -13.57 -18.85 -13.83
CA TRP A 17 -14.58 -19.89 -13.77
C TRP A 17 -15.89 -19.36 -13.19
N GLN A 18 -16.36 -19.89 -12.07
CA GLN A 18 -17.64 -19.49 -11.45
C GLN A 18 -17.50 -18.36 -10.41
N GLY A 19 -16.28 -17.92 -10.09
CA GLY A 19 -16.02 -16.97 -9.02
C GLY A 19 -15.46 -15.63 -9.50
N LEU A 20 -15.78 -14.57 -8.78
CA LEU A 20 -15.16 -13.26 -8.96
C LEU A 20 -13.80 -13.18 -8.28
N ILE A 21 -12.77 -12.75 -9.03
CA ILE A 21 -11.40 -12.60 -8.51
C ILE A 21 -10.97 -11.15 -8.31
N ALA A 22 -11.56 -10.20 -9.03
CA ALA A 22 -11.34 -8.77 -8.85
C ALA A 22 -12.61 -7.98 -9.16
N ILE A 23 -12.86 -6.90 -8.41
CA ILE A 23 -14.11 -6.14 -8.45
C ILE A 23 -13.76 -4.66 -8.41
N ASN A 24 -14.22 -3.90 -9.40
CA ASN A 24 -13.99 -2.46 -9.44
C ASN A 24 -14.86 -1.71 -8.41
N TYR A 25 -14.49 -0.47 -8.12
CA TYR A 25 -15.14 0.32 -7.07
C TYR A 25 -16.64 0.57 -7.29
N PRO A 26 -17.13 0.86 -8.51
CA PRO A 26 -18.57 0.91 -8.77
C PRO A 26 -19.31 -0.38 -8.42
N ALA A 27 -18.77 -1.55 -8.78
CA ALA A 27 -19.40 -2.82 -8.44
C ALA A 27 -19.39 -3.11 -6.92
N ARG A 28 -18.37 -2.67 -6.18
CA ARG A 28 -18.32 -2.81 -4.71
C ARG A 28 -19.45 -2.07 -3.98
N LYS A 29 -19.99 -1.00 -4.56
CA LYS A 29 -21.13 -0.25 -3.98
C LYS A 29 -22.39 -1.11 -3.83
N PHE A 30 -22.48 -2.22 -4.57
CA PHE A 30 -23.56 -3.21 -4.48
C PHE A 30 -23.31 -4.29 -3.41
N GLY A 31 -22.28 -4.15 -2.56
CA GLY A 31 -21.94 -5.15 -1.53
C GLY A 31 -21.14 -6.35 -2.04
N LEU A 32 -20.67 -6.31 -3.30
CA LEU A 32 -19.94 -7.41 -3.92
C LEU A 32 -18.52 -7.54 -3.36
N ASN A 33 -18.15 -8.79 -3.04
CA ASN A 33 -16.84 -9.18 -2.53
C ASN A 33 -16.20 -10.27 -3.40
N ARG A 34 -14.87 -10.42 -3.28
CA ARG A 34 -14.13 -11.50 -3.97
C ARG A 34 -14.71 -12.86 -3.56
N HIS A 35 -14.61 -13.84 -4.45
CA HIS A 35 -15.12 -15.20 -4.30
C HIS A 35 -16.65 -15.37 -4.33
N VAL A 36 -17.43 -14.28 -4.45
CA VAL A 36 -18.86 -14.37 -4.76
C VAL A 36 -19.06 -15.03 -6.14
N THR A 37 -20.10 -15.85 -6.27
CA THR A 37 -20.42 -16.53 -7.52
C THR A 37 -21.02 -15.56 -8.55
N ILE A 38 -20.91 -15.86 -9.84
CA ILE A 38 -21.51 -15.00 -10.89
C ILE A 38 -23.02 -14.88 -10.74
N THR A 39 -23.69 -15.97 -10.36
CA THR A 39 -25.14 -16.00 -10.15
C THR A 39 -25.56 -15.05 -9.03
N GLU A 40 -24.84 -15.06 -7.90
CA GLU A 40 -25.10 -14.13 -6.79
C GLU A 40 -24.74 -12.69 -7.17
N ALA A 41 -23.63 -12.50 -7.88
CA ALA A 41 -23.20 -11.18 -8.31
C ALA A 41 -24.24 -10.50 -9.21
N LYS A 42 -24.81 -11.25 -10.17
CA LYS A 42 -25.88 -10.76 -11.05
C LYS A 42 -27.20 -10.51 -10.32
N LYS A 43 -27.47 -11.21 -9.20
CA LYS A 43 -28.63 -10.91 -8.34
C LYS A 43 -28.47 -9.57 -7.62
N GLN A 44 -27.28 -9.27 -7.11
CA GLN A 44 -27.00 -8.02 -6.39
C GLN A 44 -26.79 -6.82 -7.33
N CYS A 45 -26.21 -7.05 -8.50
CA CYS A 45 -25.95 -6.03 -9.52
C CYS A 45 -26.32 -6.58 -10.92
N PRO A 46 -27.58 -6.44 -11.37
CA PRO A 46 -28.04 -7.00 -12.64
C PRO A 46 -27.26 -6.53 -13.87
N ASN A 47 -26.73 -5.31 -13.84
CA ASN A 47 -25.99 -4.70 -14.94
C ASN A 47 -24.47 -4.91 -14.86
N ILE A 48 -23.98 -5.79 -13.96
CA ILE A 48 -22.54 -6.02 -13.83
C ILE A 48 -21.95 -6.67 -15.08
N ILE A 49 -20.83 -6.12 -15.54
CA ILE A 49 -20.02 -6.70 -16.60
C ILE A 49 -19.08 -7.73 -15.95
N CYS A 50 -19.31 -9.02 -16.20
CA CYS A 50 -18.41 -10.09 -15.77
C CYS A 50 -17.49 -10.49 -16.92
N GLN A 51 -16.24 -10.04 -16.88
CA GLN A 51 -15.24 -10.42 -17.86
C GLN A 51 -14.45 -11.62 -17.36
N HIS A 52 -14.52 -12.76 -18.07
CA HIS A 52 -13.66 -13.90 -17.78
C HIS A 52 -12.18 -13.59 -18.08
N VAL A 53 -11.26 -14.15 -17.29
CA VAL A 53 -9.83 -14.16 -17.60
C VAL A 53 -9.56 -14.80 -18.96
N ALA A 54 -8.43 -14.45 -19.60
CA ALA A 54 -7.97 -15.16 -20.79
C ALA A 54 -7.72 -16.64 -20.47
N THR A 55 -7.77 -17.49 -21.48
CA THR A 55 -7.58 -18.94 -21.36
C THR A 55 -6.73 -19.49 -22.49
N TRP A 56 -6.00 -20.55 -22.18
CA TRP A 56 -5.43 -21.49 -23.14
C TRP A 56 -6.48 -22.56 -23.39
N LYS A 57 -6.94 -22.70 -24.63
CA LYS A 57 -7.81 -23.79 -25.05
C LYS A 57 -6.95 -24.96 -25.54
N GLU A 58 -7.38 -26.20 -25.26
CA GLU A 58 -6.70 -27.39 -25.79
C GLU A 58 -6.56 -27.31 -27.31
N GLY A 59 -5.33 -27.48 -27.80
CA GLY A 59 -4.97 -27.33 -29.22
C GLY A 59 -4.49 -25.93 -29.62
N ASP A 60 -4.73 -24.90 -28.81
CA ASP A 60 -4.29 -23.54 -29.14
C ASP A 60 -2.80 -23.32 -28.82
N ALA A 61 -2.10 -22.60 -29.71
CA ALA A 61 -0.71 -22.22 -29.53
C ALA A 61 -0.51 -20.93 -28.71
N LYS A 62 -1.59 -20.19 -28.41
CA LYS A 62 -1.58 -18.94 -27.64
C LYS A 62 -2.82 -18.85 -26.74
N TRP A 63 -2.75 -18.07 -25.67
CA TRP A 63 -3.94 -17.70 -24.92
C TRP A 63 -4.77 -16.65 -25.67
N ASP A 64 -6.08 -16.67 -25.45
CA ASP A 64 -7.00 -15.62 -25.92
C ASP A 64 -8.16 -15.43 -24.94
N TYR A 65 -8.99 -14.41 -25.15
CA TYR A 65 -10.25 -14.24 -24.45
C TYR A 65 -11.35 -15.03 -25.17
N HIS A 66 -11.86 -16.06 -24.49
CA HIS A 66 -12.94 -16.90 -25.00
C HIS A 66 -14.23 -16.63 -24.22
N ASP A 67 -15.31 -16.29 -24.92
CA ASP A 67 -16.59 -15.93 -24.30
C ASP A 67 -17.26 -17.11 -23.58
N ASP A 68 -17.01 -18.34 -24.04
CA ASP A 68 -17.54 -19.60 -23.50
C ASP A 68 -16.58 -20.29 -22.51
N ALA A 69 -15.44 -19.68 -22.17
CA ALA A 69 -14.42 -20.29 -21.30
C ALA A 69 -15.00 -20.84 -19.99
N PHE A 70 -15.94 -20.13 -19.38
CA PHE A 70 -16.54 -20.51 -18.09
C PHE A 70 -17.34 -21.82 -18.12
N GLN A 71 -17.74 -22.30 -19.31
CA GLN A 71 -18.43 -23.58 -19.51
C GLN A 71 -17.46 -24.73 -19.81
N ASN A 72 -16.23 -24.42 -20.21
CA ASN A 72 -15.28 -25.38 -20.78
C ASN A 72 -14.05 -25.58 -19.89
N ILE A 73 -14.25 -25.66 -18.56
CA ILE A 73 -13.16 -25.81 -17.58
C ILE A 73 -12.31 -27.08 -17.80
N ALA A 74 -12.87 -28.12 -18.42
CA ALA A 74 -12.17 -29.37 -18.68
C ALA A 74 -11.12 -29.25 -19.80
N THR A 75 -11.32 -28.34 -20.75
CA THR A 75 -10.48 -28.18 -21.95
C THR A 75 -9.75 -26.83 -21.99
N HIS A 76 -10.00 -25.95 -21.01
CA HIS A 76 -9.36 -24.65 -20.90
C HIS A 76 -8.53 -24.52 -19.63
N LYS A 77 -7.45 -23.76 -19.72
CA LYS A 77 -6.63 -23.36 -18.56
C LYS A 77 -6.50 -21.85 -18.49
N VAL A 78 -6.62 -21.28 -17.30
CA VAL A 78 -6.49 -19.83 -17.09
C VAL A 78 -5.13 -19.31 -17.55
N SER A 79 -5.15 -18.18 -18.27
CA SER A 79 -4.00 -17.34 -18.54
C SER A 79 -4.12 -16.01 -17.79
N LEU A 80 -3.16 -15.74 -16.90
CA LEU A 80 -3.04 -14.44 -16.22
C LEU A 80 -2.01 -13.52 -16.88
N ASP A 81 -1.50 -13.91 -18.05
CA ASP A 81 -0.46 -13.17 -18.77
C ASP A 81 -0.86 -11.74 -19.14
N PRO A 82 -2.12 -11.43 -19.51
CA PRO A 82 -2.55 -10.04 -19.69
C PRO A 82 -2.26 -9.17 -18.46
N TYR A 83 -2.55 -9.67 -17.25
CA TYR A 83 -2.31 -8.93 -16.01
C TYR A 83 -0.83 -8.82 -15.67
N ARG A 84 -0.04 -9.87 -15.96
CA ARG A 84 1.42 -9.85 -15.76
C ARG A 84 2.12 -8.88 -16.71
N LEU A 85 1.63 -8.75 -17.94
CA LEU A 85 2.11 -7.79 -18.93
C LEU A 85 1.85 -6.35 -18.45
N GLU A 86 0.63 -6.04 -18.03
CA GLU A 86 0.30 -4.72 -17.51
C GLU A 86 1.05 -4.40 -16.20
N SER A 87 1.23 -5.38 -15.33
CA SER A 87 2.09 -5.28 -14.15
C SER A 87 3.54 -4.87 -14.49
N ARG A 88 4.11 -5.45 -15.56
CA ARG A 88 5.45 -5.06 -16.05
C ARG A 88 5.46 -3.64 -16.62
N ARG A 89 4.41 -3.24 -17.33
CA ARG A 89 4.27 -1.86 -17.86
C ARG A 89 4.15 -0.84 -16.74
N ILE A 90 3.39 -1.13 -15.70
CA ILE A 90 3.28 -0.27 -14.51
C ILE A 90 4.64 -0.14 -13.82
N LEU A 91 5.34 -1.25 -13.59
CA LEU A 91 6.68 -1.21 -12.99
C LEU A 91 7.67 -0.41 -13.84
N ALA A 92 7.64 -0.55 -15.16
CA ALA A 92 8.47 0.25 -16.07
C ALA A 92 8.12 1.74 -15.98
N CYS A 93 6.83 2.08 -16.00
CA CYS A 93 6.36 3.47 -15.83
C CYS A 93 6.80 4.08 -14.50
N ILE A 94 6.73 3.32 -13.40
CA ILE A 94 7.22 3.77 -12.09
C ILE A 94 8.72 4.08 -12.18
N LYS A 95 9.52 3.15 -12.70
CA LYS A 95 10.97 3.33 -12.84
C LYS A 95 11.31 4.55 -13.71
N GLU A 96 10.68 4.69 -14.88
CA GLU A 96 10.88 5.86 -15.77
C GLU A 96 10.57 7.21 -15.12
N THR A 97 9.73 7.23 -14.08
CA THR A 97 9.37 8.46 -13.37
C THR A 97 10.39 8.83 -12.27
N LEU A 98 11.25 7.90 -11.89
CA LEU A 98 12.28 8.08 -10.87
C LEU A 98 13.66 8.35 -11.52
N PRO A 99 14.55 9.13 -10.88
CA PRO A 99 15.91 9.36 -11.37
C PRO A 99 16.65 8.03 -11.56
N ALA A 100 17.28 7.84 -12.72
CA ALA A 100 17.83 6.55 -13.17
C ALA A 100 18.86 5.94 -12.21
N ASP A 101 19.64 6.79 -11.54
CA ASP A 101 20.69 6.46 -10.58
C ASP A 101 20.17 6.21 -9.15
N LEU A 102 18.92 6.59 -8.84
CA LEU A 102 18.32 6.47 -7.51
C LEU A 102 17.16 5.47 -7.44
N GLN A 103 16.95 4.66 -8.48
CA GLN A 103 15.82 3.73 -8.57
C GLN A 103 15.96 2.52 -7.63
N LYS A 104 15.46 2.62 -6.40
CA LYS A 104 15.30 1.48 -5.50
C LYS A 104 13.84 1.05 -5.41
N VAL A 105 13.49 0.05 -6.21
CA VAL A 105 12.10 -0.41 -6.38
C VAL A 105 11.99 -1.91 -6.17
N GLU A 106 11.10 -2.33 -5.27
CA GLU A 106 10.82 -3.74 -4.98
C GLU A 106 9.41 -4.09 -5.45
N LYS A 107 9.28 -5.10 -6.32
CA LYS A 107 7.98 -5.64 -6.72
C LYS A 107 7.50 -6.65 -5.68
N ALA A 108 6.51 -6.27 -4.87
CA ALA A 108 5.97 -7.12 -3.81
C ALA A 108 4.94 -8.15 -4.32
N SER A 109 4.14 -7.77 -5.31
CA SER A 109 3.14 -8.65 -5.92
C SER A 109 2.83 -8.27 -7.36
N VAL A 110 1.73 -8.77 -7.95
CA VAL A 110 1.35 -8.43 -9.33
C VAL A 110 0.95 -6.95 -9.47
N ASP A 111 0.39 -6.34 -8.44
CA ASP A 111 -0.14 -4.98 -8.46
C ASP A 111 0.42 -4.10 -7.34
N GLU A 112 1.47 -4.55 -6.65
CA GLU A 112 2.09 -3.83 -5.53
C GLU A 112 3.59 -3.70 -5.68
N VAL A 113 4.07 -2.49 -5.39
CA VAL A 113 5.47 -2.08 -5.52
C VAL A 113 5.83 -1.21 -4.32
N PHE A 114 6.98 -1.46 -3.71
CA PHE A 114 7.61 -0.56 -2.75
C PHE A 114 8.70 0.25 -3.44
N MET A 115 8.87 1.50 -2.99
CA MET A 115 9.91 2.41 -3.45
C MET A 115 10.65 2.92 -2.23
N ASP A 116 11.96 2.71 -2.18
CA ASP A 116 12.84 3.41 -1.24
C ASP A 116 13.24 4.74 -1.89
N LEU A 117 12.68 5.83 -1.36
CA LEU A 117 12.86 7.18 -1.87
C LEU A 117 13.93 7.94 -1.09
N SER A 118 14.59 7.35 -0.09
CA SER A 118 15.44 8.07 0.86
C SER A 118 16.55 8.87 0.19
N ALA A 119 17.22 8.30 -0.82
CA ALA A 119 18.30 9.00 -1.53
C ALA A 119 17.80 10.18 -2.38
N GLN A 120 16.65 10.02 -3.05
CA GLN A 120 16.03 11.08 -3.84
C GLN A 120 15.49 12.20 -2.95
N VAL A 121 14.81 11.83 -1.86
CA VAL A 121 14.32 12.77 -0.85
C VAL A 121 15.49 13.56 -0.27
N HIS A 122 16.57 12.90 0.14
CA HIS A 122 17.77 13.57 0.66
C HIS A 122 18.37 14.57 -0.34
N SER A 123 18.49 14.18 -1.63
CA SER A 123 18.99 15.09 -2.66
C SER A 123 18.12 16.35 -2.81
N ILE A 124 16.79 16.18 -2.84
CA ILE A 124 15.84 17.29 -2.95
C ILE A 124 15.85 18.14 -1.67
N LEU A 125 15.99 17.51 -0.50
CA LEU A 125 16.04 18.18 0.78
C LEU A 125 17.23 19.14 0.85
N LEU A 126 18.44 18.68 0.48
CA LEU A 126 19.64 19.53 0.44
C LEU A 126 19.57 20.63 -0.63
N GLU A 127 18.87 20.39 -1.73
CA GLU A 127 18.64 21.41 -2.77
C GLU A 127 17.68 22.51 -2.28
N ARG A 128 16.59 22.13 -1.60
CA ARG A 128 15.57 23.06 -1.08
C ARG A 128 16.04 23.83 0.15
N TYR A 129 16.86 23.20 0.99
CA TYR A 129 17.32 23.73 2.27
C TYR A 129 18.85 23.67 2.36
N PRO A 130 19.59 24.57 1.67
CA PRO A 130 21.05 24.57 1.70
C PRO A 130 21.66 24.76 3.10
N GLU A 131 20.91 25.32 4.05
CA GLU A 131 21.32 25.54 5.44
C GLU A 131 21.68 24.24 6.18
N ILE A 132 21.14 23.09 5.77
CA ILE A 132 21.46 21.78 6.34
C ILE A 132 22.48 20.98 5.51
N SER A 133 23.04 21.56 4.44
CA SER A 133 24.03 20.91 3.58
C SER A 133 25.48 21.03 4.10
N GLY A 134 25.72 21.92 5.05
CA GLY A 134 27.02 22.15 5.66
C GLY A 134 27.47 21.02 6.58
N PRO A 135 28.75 21.02 7.01
CA PRO A 135 29.18 20.15 8.09
C PRO A 135 28.36 20.44 9.35
N ALA A 136 28.21 19.44 10.23
CA ALA A 136 27.52 19.62 11.49
C ALA A 136 28.13 20.81 12.26
N PRO A 137 27.33 21.56 13.04
CA PRO A 137 27.87 22.62 13.89
C PRO A 137 29.05 22.09 14.70
N TYR A 138 30.18 22.80 14.65
CA TYR A 138 31.42 22.42 15.34
C TYR A 138 32.02 21.04 14.93
N ASP A 139 31.61 20.47 13.80
CA ASP A 139 31.98 19.13 13.34
C ASP A 139 31.52 18.01 14.30
N ASP A 140 30.45 18.27 15.07
CA ASP A 140 29.85 17.31 16.00
C ASP A 140 28.56 16.69 15.41
N PRO A 141 28.56 15.41 15.01
CA PRO A 141 27.39 14.75 14.43
C PRO A 141 26.26 14.47 15.44
N THR A 142 26.46 14.79 16.73
CA THR A 142 25.43 14.65 17.77
C THR A 142 24.60 15.92 17.96
N GLU A 143 25.03 17.04 17.38
CA GLU A 143 24.29 18.30 17.42
C GLU A 143 23.00 18.23 16.59
N TYR A 144 21.94 18.85 17.09
CA TYR A 144 20.66 18.90 16.40
C TYR A 144 20.74 19.80 15.16
N LEU A 145 20.00 19.42 14.12
CA LEU A 145 19.75 20.30 12.98
C LEU A 145 18.95 21.54 13.43
N PRO A 146 19.10 22.69 12.75
CA PRO A 146 18.21 23.82 12.96
C PRO A 146 16.76 23.40 12.65
N LEU A 147 15.77 23.99 13.32
CA LEU A 147 14.37 23.70 13.01
C LEU A 147 14.02 24.10 11.56
N PRO A 148 13.22 23.29 10.84
CA PRO A 148 12.73 23.68 9.52
C PRO A 148 11.76 24.87 9.62
N PRO A 149 11.55 25.61 8.51
CA PRO A 149 10.59 26.70 8.49
C PRO A 149 9.16 26.21 8.81
N SER A 150 8.40 26.96 9.61
CA SER A 150 6.99 26.61 9.92
C SER A 150 6.08 26.55 8.69
N THR A 151 6.45 27.22 7.60
CA THR A 151 5.75 27.18 6.30
C THR A 151 6.20 26.05 5.39
N ALA A 152 7.09 25.16 5.85
CA ALA A 152 7.66 24.09 5.01
C ALA A 152 6.63 23.02 4.62
N LEU A 153 5.54 22.89 5.38
CA LEU A 153 4.57 21.82 5.20
C LEU A 153 3.34 22.26 4.39
N ASP A 154 3.21 21.73 3.17
CA ASP A 154 1.97 21.77 2.36
C ASP A 154 1.65 20.38 1.82
N TRP A 155 0.78 19.67 2.53
CA TRP A 155 0.37 18.30 2.18
C TRP A 155 -0.62 18.22 1.00
N GLN A 156 -1.06 19.35 0.46
CA GLN A 156 -2.06 19.45 -0.60
C GLN A 156 -3.31 18.60 -0.31
N ALA A 157 -3.74 17.77 -1.27
CA ALA A 157 -4.94 16.93 -1.16
C ALA A 157 -4.65 15.53 -0.58
N ASP A 158 -3.46 15.30 -0.03
CA ASP A 158 -3.10 13.99 0.52
C ASP A 158 -3.87 13.71 1.81
N ALA A 159 -4.16 12.43 2.06
CA ALA A 159 -4.81 12.03 3.29
C ALA A 159 -3.79 11.88 4.41
N LEU A 160 -3.75 12.85 5.31
CA LEU A 160 -2.99 12.76 6.55
C LEU A 160 -3.67 11.79 7.52
N ILE A 161 -2.87 11.01 8.24
CA ILE A 161 -3.33 10.39 9.47
C ILE A 161 -3.32 11.43 10.58
N ASP A 162 -4.43 11.49 11.30
CA ASP A 162 -4.64 12.36 12.46
C ASP A 162 -3.60 12.08 13.54
N LEU A 163 -3.21 13.14 14.24
CA LEU A 163 -2.32 13.08 15.40
C LEU A 163 -3.10 12.69 16.66
N ASP A 164 -2.38 12.48 17.75
CA ASP A 164 -3.02 12.35 19.08
C ASP A 164 -3.76 13.65 19.44
N VAL A 165 -4.76 13.58 20.30
CA VAL A 165 -5.59 14.73 20.71
C VAL A 165 -4.79 15.84 21.42
N GLU A 166 -3.59 15.51 21.88
CA GLU A 166 -2.66 16.44 22.53
C GLU A 166 -1.70 17.13 21.56
N GLU A 167 -1.63 16.68 20.29
CA GLU A 167 -0.74 17.21 19.26
C GLU A 167 -1.53 17.95 18.18
N THR A 168 -0.94 19.01 17.62
CA THR A 168 -1.53 19.79 16.53
C THR A 168 -0.65 19.78 15.28
N GLU A 169 -1.28 20.05 14.14
CA GLU A 169 -0.58 20.20 12.86
C GLU A 169 0.40 21.38 12.85
N ASP A 170 0.13 22.38 13.69
CA ASP A 170 0.92 23.60 13.85
C ASP A 170 2.07 23.43 14.86
N ASP A 171 2.18 22.27 15.52
CA ASP A 171 3.28 21.96 16.43
C ASP A 171 4.58 21.79 15.63
N ASP A 172 5.61 22.55 16.04
CA ASP A 172 6.97 22.68 15.47
C ASP A 172 7.34 21.52 14.52
N PRO A 173 7.32 21.75 13.18
CA PRO A 173 7.66 20.70 12.23
C PRO A 173 9.11 20.28 12.42
N ASP A 174 9.40 19.00 12.20
CA ASP A 174 10.77 18.47 12.17
C ASP A 174 11.12 18.00 10.75
N TRP A 175 12.40 17.73 10.50
CA TRP A 175 12.92 17.36 9.19
C TRP A 175 12.37 16.04 8.66
N ASP A 176 11.90 15.15 9.52
CA ASP A 176 11.25 13.91 9.11
C ASP A 176 9.88 14.17 8.44
N ASP A 177 9.11 15.15 8.92
CA ASP A 177 7.88 15.61 8.27
C ASP A 177 8.19 16.20 6.88
N VAL A 178 9.23 17.04 6.78
CA VAL A 178 9.66 17.62 5.49
C VAL A 178 10.12 16.52 4.52
N ALA A 179 10.86 15.53 5.01
CA ALA A 179 11.29 14.39 4.21
C ALA A 179 10.11 13.54 3.71
N ILE A 180 9.11 13.28 4.57
CA ILE A 180 7.89 12.56 4.21
C ILE A 180 7.05 13.36 3.21
N LEU A 181 7.01 14.69 3.32
CA LEU A 181 6.35 15.58 2.35
C LEU A 181 6.99 15.49 0.97
N ILE A 182 8.32 15.59 0.87
CA ILE A 182 9.02 15.41 -0.41
C ILE A 182 8.73 14.02 -0.99
N GLY A 183 8.72 12.98 -0.13
CA GLY A 183 8.32 11.63 -0.51
C GLY A 183 6.90 11.56 -1.08
N SER A 184 5.96 12.30 -0.49
CA SER A 184 4.56 12.35 -0.93
C SER A 184 4.40 12.99 -2.30
N GLU A 185 5.14 14.06 -2.58
CA GLU A 185 5.18 14.71 -3.89
C GLU A 185 5.67 13.74 -4.99
N ILE A 186 6.76 13.01 -4.72
CA ILE A 186 7.29 12.01 -5.65
C ILE A 186 6.24 10.92 -5.92
N VAL A 187 5.61 10.38 -4.88
CA VAL A 187 4.56 9.36 -5.02
C VAL A 187 3.36 9.88 -5.80
N ARG A 188 2.96 11.14 -5.59
CA ARG A 188 1.88 11.79 -6.34
C ARG A 188 2.20 11.85 -7.83
N ASN A 189 3.42 12.25 -8.18
CA ASN A 189 3.91 12.30 -9.56
C ASN A 189 3.96 10.91 -10.21
N VAL A 190 4.45 9.89 -9.50
CA VAL A 190 4.47 8.49 -9.97
C VAL A 190 3.04 7.99 -10.25
N ARG A 191 2.10 8.26 -9.34
CA ARG A 191 0.69 7.87 -9.52
C ARG A 191 0.04 8.60 -10.69
N ALA A 192 0.33 9.89 -10.86
CA ALA A 192 -0.13 10.67 -12.01
C ALA A 192 0.41 10.11 -13.33
N ALA A 193 1.69 9.75 -13.41
CA ALA A 193 2.30 9.15 -14.59
C ALA A 193 1.65 7.80 -14.96
N VAL A 194 1.40 6.93 -13.98
CA VAL A 194 0.69 5.66 -14.21
C VAL A 194 -0.73 5.91 -14.73
N ARG A 195 -1.42 6.90 -14.16
CA ARG A 195 -2.76 7.30 -14.60
C ARG A 195 -2.75 7.86 -16.02
N GLU A 196 -1.81 8.72 -16.35
CA GLU A 196 -1.71 9.36 -17.66
C GLU A 196 -1.34 8.35 -18.75
N LYS A 197 -0.26 7.60 -18.55
CA LYS A 197 0.30 6.69 -19.56
C LYS A 197 -0.50 5.39 -19.70
N LEU A 198 -0.98 4.82 -18.59
CA LEU A 198 -1.56 3.47 -18.57
C LEU A 198 -3.05 3.46 -18.20
N LYS A 199 -3.62 4.61 -17.83
CA LYS A 199 -5.03 4.79 -17.45
C LYS A 199 -5.44 4.03 -16.19
N TYR A 200 -4.49 3.57 -15.38
CA TYR A 200 -4.77 2.92 -14.11
C TYR A 200 -4.74 3.91 -12.95
N THR A 201 -5.69 3.80 -12.02
CA THR A 201 -5.62 4.47 -10.73
C THR A 201 -4.85 3.61 -9.75
N CYS A 202 -3.96 4.23 -8.96
CA CYS A 202 -3.27 3.57 -7.86
C CYS A 202 -3.56 4.32 -6.56
N SER A 203 -3.59 3.60 -5.45
CA SER A 203 -3.48 4.19 -4.11
C SER A 203 -2.07 3.99 -3.58
N GLY A 204 -1.58 4.93 -2.76
CA GLY A 204 -0.22 4.92 -2.21
C GLY A 204 -0.22 5.13 -0.70
N GLY A 205 0.79 4.62 -0.02
CA GLY A 205 1.08 4.96 1.38
C GLY A 205 2.51 5.43 1.47
N VAL A 206 2.75 6.53 2.19
CA VAL A 206 4.07 7.11 2.41
C VAL A 206 4.34 7.12 3.90
N ALA A 207 5.44 6.48 4.30
CA ALA A 207 5.82 6.28 5.69
C ALA A 207 7.31 5.91 5.78
N GLN A 208 7.85 5.89 7.01
CA GLN A 208 9.24 5.54 7.29
C GLN A 208 9.65 4.08 7.00
N ASN A 209 8.70 3.15 6.81
CA ASN A 209 8.99 1.76 6.46
C ASN A 209 7.88 1.08 5.64
N LYS A 210 8.21 -0.08 5.07
CA LYS A 210 7.31 -0.85 4.18
C LYS A 210 6.02 -1.26 4.86
N MET A 211 6.05 -1.64 6.14
CA MET A 211 4.87 -2.08 6.87
C MET A 211 3.85 -0.95 7.01
N LEU A 212 4.29 0.22 7.47
CA LEU A 212 3.44 1.40 7.59
C LEU A 212 2.96 1.90 6.22
N ALA A 213 3.84 1.95 5.22
CA ALA A 213 3.47 2.33 3.85
C ALA A 213 2.41 1.38 3.27
N LYS A 214 2.52 0.07 3.56
CA LYS A 214 1.53 -0.93 3.15
C LYS A 214 0.18 -0.70 3.80
N LEU A 215 0.14 -0.45 5.11
CA LEU A 215 -1.10 -0.14 5.83
C LEU A 215 -1.72 1.17 5.33
N GLY A 216 -0.93 2.23 5.20
CA GLY A 216 -1.35 3.52 4.66
C GLY A 216 -1.96 3.40 3.26
N SER A 217 -1.31 2.64 2.35
CA SER A 217 -1.81 2.43 0.99
C SER A 217 -3.21 1.81 0.93
N ALA A 218 -3.61 1.07 1.97
CA ALA A 218 -4.90 0.42 2.09
C ALA A 218 -5.96 1.29 2.80
N HIS A 219 -5.55 2.36 3.48
CA HIS A 219 -6.39 3.15 4.37
C HIS A 219 -7.45 3.96 3.62
N LYS A 220 -7.06 4.80 2.64
CA LYS A 220 -8.01 5.51 1.76
C LYS A 220 -7.90 5.02 0.32
N LYS A 221 -8.99 4.46 -0.17
CA LYS A 221 -9.13 3.87 -1.52
C LYS A 221 -10.50 4.22 -2.11
N PRO A 222 -10.65 4.40 -3.43
CA PRO A 222 -9.64 4.34 -4.50
C PRO A 222 -8.86 5.65 -4.71
N ASN A 223 -7.78 5.58 -5.49
CA ASN A 223 -7.09 6.73 -6.09
C ASN A 223 -6.67 7.83 -5.12
N GLN A 224 -6.40 7.47 -3.87
CA GLN A 224 -5.87 8.36 -2.84
C GLN A 224 -4.49 7.90 -2.38
N GLN A 225 -3.71 8.82 -1.83
CA GLN A 225 -2.51 8.48 -1.06
C GLN A 225 -2.67 8.89 0.40
N THR A 226 -2.13 8.07 1.29
CA THR A 226 -2.17 8.30 2.74
C THR A 226 -0.76 8.49 3.28
N ILE A 227 -0.59 9.52 4.10
CA ILE A 227 0.68 9.89 4.72
C ILE A 227 0.67 9.50 6.19
N VAL A 228 1.62 8.66 6.58
CA VAL A 228 1.81 8.22 7.97
C VAL A 228 3.13 8.81 8.46
N ARG A 229 3.04 9.98 9.07
CA ARG A 229 4.18 10.67 9.70
C ARG A 229 4.59 9.95 10.97
N ASN A 230 5.84 10.15 11.40
CA ASN A 230 6.39 9.45 12.56
C ASN A 230 5.60 9.71 13.84
N ARG A 231 5.26 10.98 14.12
CA ARG A 231 4.39 11.37 15.24
C ARG A 231 2.99 10.72 15.19
N ALA A 232 2.44 10.51 13.99
CA ALA A 232 1.12 9.91 13.80
C ALA A 232 1.09 8.36 13.90
N VAL A 233 2.25 7.68 14.01
CA VAL A 233 2.32 6.21 13.91
C VAL A 233 1.55 5.51 15.02
N GLN A 234 1.72 5.94 16.28
CA GLN A 234 1.06 5.25 17.40
C GLN A 234 -0.46 5.40 17.33
N GLN A 235 -0.94 6.60 17.02
CA GLN A 235 -2.36 6.86 16.82
C GLN A 235 -2.91 6.01 15.67
N PHE A 236 -2.22 5.99 14.53
CA PHE A 236 -2.62 5.20 13.36
C PHE A 236 -2.74 3.70 13.66
N LEU A 237 -1.77 3.15 14.41
CA LEU A 237 -1.73 1.71 14.71
C LEU A 237 -2.72 1.32 15.79
N SER A 238 -2.97 2.17 16.79
CA SER A 238 -3.81 1.86 17.96
C SER A 238 -5.25 1.47 17.60
N ASP A 239 -5.81 2.09 16.55
CA ASP A 239 -7.16 1.80 16.04
C ASP A 239 -7.25 0.55 15.15
N LEU A 240 -6.12 -0.12 14.90
CA LEU A 240 -6.06 -1.28 14.02
C LEU A 240 -6.09 -2.60 14.80
N LYS A 241 -6.77 -3.57 14.18
CA LYS A 241 -6.52 -4.96 14.49
C LYS A 241 -5.11 -5.34 14.04
N PHE A 242 -4.30 -5.92 14.93
CA PHE A 242 -2.91 -6.27 14.59
C PHE A 242 -2.85 -7.32 13.47
N THR A 243 -3.92 -8.08 13.23
CA THR A 243 -4.01 -9.05 12.13
C THR A 243 -3.96 -8.41 10.74
N LYS A 244 -4.17 -7.09 10.63
CA LYS A 244 -3.94 -6.33 9.40
C LYS A 244 -2.45 -6.10 9.11
N ILE A 245 -1.58 -6.22 10.10
CA ILE A 245 -0.13 -6.08 9.96
C ILE A 245 0.42 -7.34 9.25
N ARG A 246 1.28 -7.14 8.25
CA ARG A 246 1.88 -8.23 7.48
C ARG A 246 2.64 -9.19 8.42
N GLY A 247 2.33 -10.48 8.33
CA GLY A 247 2.89 -11.53 9.17
C GLY A 247 2.01 -11.91 10.37
N LEU A 248 1.02 -11.09 10.72
CA LEU A 248 0.10 -11.34 11.84
C LEU A 248 -1.30 -11.78 11.41
N GLY A 249 -1.58 -11.92 10.10
CA GLY A 249 -2.89 -12.34 9.59
C GLY A 249 -3.15 -13.85 9.55
N GLY A 250 -2.30 -14.67 10.17
CA GLY A 250 -2.40 -16.14 10.15
C GLY A 250 -2.18 -16.76 11.53
N LYS A 251 -1.61 -17.97 11.57
CA LYS A 251 -1.44 -18.75 12.81
C LYS A 251 -0.75 -18.00 13.96
N LEU A 252 0.26 -17.18 13.65
CA LEU A 252 0.91 -16.36 14.68
C LEU A 252 -0.05 -15.33 15.29
N GLY A 253 -0.89 -14.70 14.46
CA GLY A 253 -1.93 -13.80 14.95
C GLY A 253 -2.94 -14.53 15.83
N GLU A 254 -3.39 -15.72 15.41
CA GLU A 254 -4.29 -16.57 16.21
C GLU A 254 -3.69 -16.95 17.57
N GLN A 255 -2.39 -17.26 17.60
CA GLN A 255 -1.65 -17.54 18.84
C GLN A 255 -1.59 -16.32 19.75
N ILE A 256 -1.30 -15.13 19.21
CA ILE A 256 -1.27 -13.88 19.98
C ILE A 256 -2.65 -13.57 20.54
N THR A 257 -3.70 -13.66 19.72
CA THR A 257 -5.08 -13.45 20.17
C THR A 257 -5.46 -14.42 21.28
N SER A 258 -5.08 -15.69 21.17
CA SER A 258 -5.35 -16.69 22.22
C SER A 258 -4.54 -16.45 23.49
N SER A 259 -3.30 -15.95 23.37
CA SER A 259 -2.39 -15.75 24.51
C SER A 259 -2.70 -14.49 25.32
N PHE A 260 -3.20 -13.44 24.66
CA PHE A 260 -3.42 -12.11 25.25
C PHE A 260 -4.88 -11.66 25.23
N ASN A 261 -5.79 -12.49 24.68
CA ASN A 261 -7.22 -12.26 24.63
C ASN A 261 -7.61 -10.93 23.95
N THR A 262 -6.90 -10.55 22.90
CA THR A 262 -7.18 -9.34 22.09
C THR A 262 -6.78 -9.54 20.63
N ASP A 263 -7.42 -8.81 19.73
CA ASP A 263 -7.01 -8.67 18.33
C ASP A 263 -6.60 -7.24 17.96
N ASN A 264 -6.56 -6.30 18.92
CA ASN A 264 -6.26 -4.89 18.71
C ASN A 264 -4.83 -4.53 19.13
N VAL A 265 -4.21 -3.60 18.40
CA VAL A 265 -2.86 -3.11 18.73
C VAL A 265 -2.82 -2.40 20.07
N LYS A 266 -3.79 -1.51 20.35
CA LYS A 266 -3.85 -0.72 21.59
C LYS A 266 -3.78 -1.56 22.86
N ASP A 267 -4.32 -2.77 22.85
CA ASP A 267 -4.35 -3.67 24.00
C ASP A 267 -3.02 -4.42 24.18
N LEU A 268 -2.22 -4.56 23.10
CA LEU A 268 -0.88 -5.15 23.14
C LEU A 268 0.21 -4.14 23.53
N LEU A 269 0.00 -2.84 23.30
CA LEU A 269 1.00 -1.80 23.58
C LEU A 269 1.47 -1.80 25.05
N PRO A 270 0.61 -1.92 26.08
CA PRO A 270 1.06 -1.90 27.48
C PRO A 270 1.84 -3.16 27.90
N ILE A 271 1.83 -4.22 27.09
CA ILE A 271 2.44 -5.50 27.45
C ILE A 271 3.98 -5.37 27.41
N PRO A 272 4.69 -5.64 28.53
CA PRO A 272 6.15 -5.59 28.56
C PRO A 272 6.77 -6.60 27.59
N ILE A 273 7.91 -6.23 26.98
CA ILE A 273 8.63 -7.07 26.03
C ILE A 273 8.94 -8.47 26.60
N GLU A 274 9.29 -8.57 27.88
CA GLU A 274 9.61 -9.84 28.53
C GLU A 274 8.40 -10.79 28.58
N GLN A 275 7.17 -10.28 28.71
CA GLN A 275 5.96 -11.12 28.65
C GLN A 275 5.70 -11.61 27.22
N LEU A 276 5.94 -10.76 26.21
CA LEU A 276 5.82 -11.16 24.81
C LEU A 276 6.85 -12.25 24.48
N LYS A 277 8.11 -12.09 24.90
CA LYS A 277 9.15 -13.12 24.73
C LYS A 277 8.79 -14.43 25.43
N GLN A 278 8.32 -14.37 26.68
CA GLN A 278 7.93 -15.56 27.43
C GLN A 278 6.80 -16.36 26.74
N LYS A 279 5.84 -15.68 26.11
CA LYS A 279 4.68 -16.32 25.46
C LYS A 279 4.93 -16.74 24.00
N LEU A 280 5.79 -16.03 23.28
CA LEU A 280 5.98 -16.18 21.83
C LEU A 280 7.37 -16.70 21.43
N GLY A 281 8.31 -16.77 22.38
CA GLY A 281 9.74 -16.97 22.16
C GLY A 281 10.48 -15.64 21.95
N ASP A 282 11.80 -15.63 22.18
CA ASP A 282 12.61 -14.41 22.24
C ASP A 282 12.57 -13.59 20.96
N ASP A 283 12.84 -14.21 19.81
CA ASP A 283 12.88 -13.52 18.51
C ASP A 283 11.49 -13.01 18.10
N THR A 284 10.48 -13.86 18.18
CA THR A 284 9.09 -13.51 17.82
C THR A 284 8.53 -12.45 18.75
N GLY A 285 8.74 -12.59 20.06
CA GLY A 285 8.29 -11.61 21.05
C GLY A 285 8.93 -10.25 20.85
N THR A 286 10.23 -10.22 20.56
CA THR A 286 10.95 -8.98 20.22
C THR A 286 10.42 -8.36 18.94
N TRP A 287 10.22 -9.15 17.88
CA TRP A 287 9.67 -8.66 16.62
C TRP A 287 8.24 -8.12 16.79
N VAL A 288 7.37 -8.84 17.51
CA VAL A 288 5.99 -8.39 17.79
C VAL A 288 6.00 -7.09 18.58
N TYR A 289 6.86 -6.96 19.59
CA TYR A 289 6.98 -5.72 20.39
C TYR A 289 7.33 -4.51 19.51
N GLN A 290 8.23 -4.69 18.53
CA GLN A 290 8.65 -3.63 17.61
C GLN A 290 7.60 -3.32 16.55
N ILE A 291 7.00 -4.35 15.92
CA ILE A 291 6.08 -4.16 14.79
C ILE A 291 4.80 -3.44 15.20
N ILE A 292 4.28 -3.70 16.41
CA ILE A 292 3.07 -3.03 16.92
C ILE A 292 3.33 -1.56 17.30
N ARG A 293 4.60 -1.17 17.42
CA ARG A 293 5.06 0.21 17.63
C ARG A 293 5.50 0.89 16.34
N GLY A 294 5.28 0.25 15.19
CA GLY A 294 5.63 0.82 13.90
C GLY A 294 7.07 0.59 13.47
N ASN A 295 7.88 -0.13 14.24
CA ASN A 295 9.28 -0.39 13.91
C ASN A 295 9.39 -1.70 13.12
N ASP A 296 9.68 -1.61 11.81
CA ASP A 296 9.98 -2.77 10.94
C ASP A 296 11.34 -2.59 10.27
N ALA A 297 12.26 -3.52 10.52
CA ALA A 297 13.62 -3.47 9.98
C ALA A 297 13.80 -4.27 8.66
N ARG A 298 12.71 -4.61 7.96
CA ARG A 298 12.68 -5.48 6.76
C ARG A 298 12.35 -4.73 5.46
#